data_AF-A0A8H8CSF6-F1
#
_entry.id   AF-A0A8H8CSF6-F1
#
_cell.length_a   1.000
_cell.length_b   1.000
_cell.length_c   1.000
_cell.angle_alpha   90.00
_cell.angle_beta   90.00
_cell.angle_gamma   90.00
#
_symmetry.space_group_name_H-M   'P 1'
#
loop_
_entity.id
_entity.type
_entity.pdbx_description
1 polymer ?
#
loop_
_entity_poly.entity_id
_entity_poly.type
_entity_poly.pdbx_seq_one_letter_code
_entity_poly.pdbx_strand_id
1 'polypeptide(L)'
;MFIQNNAIDSSRLRTYASATAGNFPSDIFPELWYVGMLAIHPGYQRMGIGKMLLQWGIEQGMAENVPVGLEPSLKGAGLYKKLGFRDLGTVELMGKEWVAMMLWEPPDLSAEESWFERATEAERKKEEEKMMLKGVE
;
A
#
# COMPACT_ATOMS: atom_id res chain seq x y z
N MET A 1 -6.79 -25.08 18.01
CA MET A 1 -6.05 -24.85 16.75
C MET A 1 -5.23 -23.58 16.93
N PHE A 2 -3.91 -23.66 17.09
CA PHE A 2 -3.07 -22.46 17.16
C PHE A 2 -3.00 -21.85 15.75
N ILE A 3 -3.68 -20.72 15.54
CA ILE A 3 -3.51 -19.95 14.31
C ILE A 3 -2.16 -19.26 14.45
N GLN A 4 -1.18 -19.69 13.66
CA GLN A 4 0.14 -19.08 13.63
C GLN A 4 -0.01 -17.60 13.28
N ASN A 5 0.43 -16.73 14.18
CA ASN A 5 0.39 -15.29 13.94
C ASN A 5 1.56 -14.92 13.02
N ASN A 6 1.28 -14.84 11.72
CA ASN A 6 2.30 -14.50 10.73
C ASN A 6 2.90 -13.10 10.93
N ALA A 7 2.23 -12.22 11.68
CA ALA A 7 2.74 -10.86 11.97
C ALA A 7 3.86 -10.83 13.01
N ILE A 8 4.19 -11.96 13.66
CA ILE A 8 5.33 -12.07 14.60
C ILE A 8 6.44 -12.99 14.10
N ASP A 9 6.33 -13.49 12.86
CA ASP A 9 7.39 -14.28 12.23
C ASP A 9 8.47 -13.35 11.67
N SER A 10 9.63 -13.31 12.33
CA SER A 10 10.73 -12.41 11.99
C SER A 10 11.30 -12.60 10.58
N SER A 11 11.24 -13.82 10.03
CA SER A 11 11.69 -14.10 8.66
C SER A 11 10.74 -13.47 7.66
N ARG A 12 9.43 -13.67 7.85
CA ARG A 12 8.40 -13.07 7.00
C ARG A 12 8.37 -11.56 7.09
N LEU A 13 8.53 -10.99 8.29
CA LEU A 13 8.64 -9.55 8.50
C LEU A 13 9.83 -8.97 7.75
N ARG A 14 10.98 -9.64 7.76
CA ARG A 14 12.17 -9.19 7.03
C ARG A 14 11.96 -9.26 5.52
N THR A 15 11.44 -10.36 5.00
CA THR A 15 11.13 -10.49 3.57
C THR A 15 10.14 -9.43 3.11
N TYR A 16 9.09 -9.19 3.91
CA TYR A 16 8.14 -8.12 3.66
C TYR A 16 8.81 -6.75 3.64
N ALA A 17 9.56 -6.38 4.70
CA ALA A 17 10.23 -5.10 4.79
C ALA A 17 11.22 -4.87 3.63
N SER A 18 11.95 -5.91 3.22
CA SER A 18 12.83 -5.85 2.05
C SER A 18 12.06 -5.67 0.74
N ALA A 19 10.91 -6.33 0.58
CA ALA A 19 10.10 -6.26 -0.63
C ALA A 19 9.29 -4.96 -0.76
N THR A 20 9.05 -4.26 0.36
CA THR A 20 8.28 -3.00 0.37
C THR A 20 9.15 -1.76 0.54
N ALA A 21 10.45 -1.93 0.80
CA ALA A 21 11.38 -0.82 0.94
C ALA A 21 11.41 0.03 -0.35
N GLY A 22 11.07 1.32 -0.21
CA GLY A 22 11.08 2.27 -1.32
C GLY A 22 9.79 2.32 -2.15
N ASN A 23 8.71 1.65 -1.72
CA ASN A 23 7.41 1.73 -2.39
C ASN A 23 6.86 3.17 -2.47
N PHE A 24 7.14 4.00 -1.48
CA PHE A 24 6.74 5.41 -1.47
C PHE A 24 7.99 6.31 -1.61
N PRO A 25 8.50 6.51 -2.83
CA PRO A 25 9.68 7.34 -3.03
C PRO A 25 9.31 8.83 -2.90
N SER A 26 10.22 9.61 -2.31
CA SER A 26 9.97 11.00 -1.89
C SER A 26 9.86 12.00 -3.04
N ASP A 27 10.33 11.64 -4.23
CA ASP A 27 10.18 12.43 -5.45
C ASP A 27 8.73 12.45 -5.95
N ILE A 28 7.99 11.36 -5.71
CA ILE A 28 6.54 11.27 -6.01
C ILE A 28 5.71 11.68 -4.80
N PHE A 29 6.09 11.19 -3.62
CA PHE A 29 5.39 11.37 -2.35
C PHE A 29 6.26 12.16 -1.36
N PRO A 30 6.46 13.48 -1.57
CA PRO A 30 7.28 14.29 -0.66
C PRO A 30 6.67 14.38 0.74
N GLU A 31 5.33 14.30 0.82
CA GLU A 31 4.55 14.23 2.05
C GLU A 31 3.48 13.15 1.88
N LEU A 32 3.37 12.25 2.87
CA LEU A 32 2.27 11.28 2.96
C LEU A 32 2.01 10.84 4.40
N TRP A 33 0.77 10.47 4.66
CA TRP A 33 0.43 9.66 5.83
C TRP A 33 0.67 8.19 5.52
N TYR A 34 1.60 7.56 6.24
CA TYR A 34 1.94 6.15 6.04
C TYR A 34 1.32 5.26 7.12
N VAL A 35 0.47 4.33 6.71
CA VAL A 35 -0.10 3.32 7.62
C VAL A 35 0.89 2.17 7.78
N GLY A 36 1.92 2.38 8.63
CA GLY A 36 2.97 1.37 8.82
C GLY A 36 2.51 0.07 9.47
N MET A 37 1.53 0.12 10.39
CA MET A 37 0.94 -1.08 10.97
C MET A 37 -0.50 -0.84 11.39
N LEU A 38 -1.40 -1.74 11.01
CA LEU A 38 -2.79 -1.76 11.47
C LEU A 38 -3.16 -3.17 11.92
N ALA A 39 -3.37 -3.33 13.22
CA ALA A 39 -3.72 -4.61 13.83
C ALA A 39 -4.96 -4.49 14.71
N ILE A 40 -5.78 -5.54 14.71
CA ILE A 40 -6.97 -5.64 15.56
C ILE A 40 -6.91 -7.01 16.23
N HIS A 41 -7.06 -7.01 17.55
CA HIS A 41 -7.14 -8.24 18.32
C HIS A 41 -8.22 -9.18 17.74
N PRO A 42 -7.97 -10.49 17.56
CA PRO A 42 -8.89 -11.39 16.84
C PRO A 42 -10.32 -11.39 17.36
N GLY A 43 -10.51 -11.32 18.69
CA GLY A 43 -11.83 -11.26 19.32
C GLY A 43 -12.63 -9.98 19.06
N TYR A 44 -12.01 -8.96 18.47
CA TYR A 44 -12.64 -7.68 18.13
C TYR A 44 -12.66 -7.40 16.62
N GLN A 45 -12.26 -8.38 15.79
CA GLN A 45 -12.33 -8.25 14.33
C GLN A 45 -13.79 -8.28 13.85
N ARG A 46 -14.03 -7.77 12.64
CA ARG A 46 -15.37 -7.69 12.00
C ARG A 46 -16.41 -6.81 12.73
N MET A 47 -15.97 -5.98 13.68
CA MET A 47 -16.82 -5.02 14.40
C MET A 47 -16.67 -3.57 13.90
N GLY A 48 -16.07 -3.36 12.72
CA GLY A 48 -15.86 -2.02 12.16
C GLY A 48 -14.65 -1.25 12.71
N ILE A 49 -13.94 -1.77 13.73
CA ILE A 49 -12.78 -1.10 14.35
C ILE A 49 -11.69 -0.74 13.32
N GLY A 50 -11.36 -1.66 12.41
CA GLY A 50 -10.36 -1.39 11.37
C GLY A 50 -10.76 -0.25 10.43
N LYS A 51 -12.06 -0.16 10.12
CA LYS A 51 -12.60 0.95 9.33
C LYS A 51 -12.45 2.27 10.09
N MET A 52 -12.77 2.29 11.39
CA MET A 52 -12.65 3.51 12.21
C MET A 52 -11.20 4.00 12.29
N LEU A 53 -10.25 3.10 12.52
CA LEU A 53 -8.83 3.45 12.60
C LEU A 53 -8.30 4.00 11.28
N LEU A 54 -8.67 3.38 10.14
CA LEU A 54 -8.29 3.88 8.82
C LEU A 54 -8.97 5.21 8.48
N GLN A 55 -10.23 5.38 8.87
CA GLN A 55 -10.96 6.62 8.63
C GLN A 55 -10.27 7.80 9.30
N TRP A 56 -9.77 7.61 10.54
CA TRP A 56 -8.97 8.64 11.20
C TRP A 56 -7.70 9.01 10.42
N GLY A 57 -6.99 8.01 9.87
CA GLY A 57 -5.81 8.26 9.03
C GLY A 57 -6.16 9.01 7.73
N ILE A 58 -7.28 8.66 7.09
CA ILE A 58 -7.82 9.37 5.93
C ILE A 58 -8.18 10.82 6.31
N GLU A 59 -8.76 11.04 7.48
CA GLU A 59 -9.08 12.39 7.97
C GLU A 59 -7.81 13.24 8.16
N GLN A 60 -6.69 12.64 8.57
CA GLN A 60 -5.41 13.37 8.63
C GLN A 60 -4.91 13.73 7.22
N GLY A 61 -4.94 12.78 6.28
CA GLY A 61 -4.58 13.04 4.88
C GLY A 61 -5.45 14.11 4.22
N MET A 62 -6.76 14.10 4.51
CA MET A 62 -7.69 15.16 4.10
C MET A 62 -7.32 16.53 4.69
N ALA A 63 -7.04 16.59 6.00
CA ALA A 63 -6.77 17.86 6.69
C ALA A 63 -5.48 18.54 6.22
N GLU A 64 -4.47 17.73 5.88
CA GLU A 64 -3.17 18.20 5.41
C GLU A 64 -3.08 18.25 3.87
N ASN A 65 -4.11 17.80 3.16
CA ASN A 65 -4.17 17.70 1.70
C ASN A 65 -3.01 16.87 1.11
N VAL A 66 -2.75 15.71 1.72
CA VAL A 66 -1.70 14.77 1.31
C VAL A 66 -2.28 13.35 1.19
N PRO A 67 -1.67 12.45 0.38
CA PRO A 67 -2.17 11.10 0.22
C PRO A 67 -1.90 10.23 1.46
N VAL A 68 -2.62 9.11 1.53
CA VAL A 68 -2.42 8.05 2.53
C VAL A 68 -1.98 6.78 1.84
N GLY A 69 -0.83 6.24 2.23
CA GLY A 69 -0.22 5.05 1.64
C GLY A 69 -0.10 3.89 2.61
N LEU A 70 -0.19 2.67 2.08
CA LEU A 70 0.07 1.43 2.80
C LEU A 70 0.49 0.30 1.87
N GLU A 71 1.13 -0.74 2.39
CA GLU A 71 1.27 -2.01 1.69
C GLU A 71 0.24 -3.03 2.21
N PRO A 72 -0.62 -3.58 1.33
CA PRO A 72 -1.77 -4.34 1.78
C PRO A 72 -1.41 -5.79 2.09
N SER A 73 -1.95 -6.32 3.20
CA SER A 73 -2.13 -7.77 3.31
C SER A 73 -3.32 -8.23 2.46
N LEU A 74 -3.30 -9.47 1.96
CA LEU A 74 -4.45 -10.06 1.24
C LEU A 74 -5.76 -9.96 2.04
N LYS A 75 -5.68 -10.14 3.36
CA LYS A 75 -6.86 -10.07 4.24
C LYS A 75 -7.37 -8.62 4.40
N GLY A 76 -6.47 -7.64 4.33
CA GLY A 76 -6.78 -6.21 4.49
C GLY A 76 -7.27 -5.53 3.22
N ALA A 77 -6.85 -5.98 2.03
CA ALA A 77 -7.12 -5.34 0.74
C ALA A 77 -8.60 -4.96 0.54
N GLY A 78 -9.52 -5.87 0.85
CA GLY A 78 -10.96 -5.61 0.71
C GLY A 78 -11.51 -4.53 1.64
N LEU A 79 -10.89 -4.29 2.79
CA LEU A 79 -11.24 -3.16 3.68
C LEU A 79 -10.74 -1.84 3.09
N TYR A 80 -9.48 -1.79 2.64
CA TYR A 80 -8.86 -0.59 2.08
C TYR A 80 -9.61 -0.11 0.83
N LYS A 81 -9.95 -1.04 -0.10
CA LYS A 81 -10.74 -0.71 -1.30
C LYS A 81 -12.10 -0.08 -0.99
N LYS A 82 -12.77 -0.55 0.05
CA LYS A 82 -14.06 0.03 0.51
C LYS A 82 -13.94 1.45 1.06
N LEU A 83 -12.71 1.88 1.39
CA LEU A 83 -12.42 3.22 1.88
C LEU A 83 -11.77 4.11 0.81
N GLY A 84 -11.75 3.66 -0.45
CA GLY A 84 -11.25 4.45 -1.57
C GLY A 84 -9.77 4.29 -1.87
N PHE A 85 -9.06 3.39 -1.18
CA PHE A 85 -7.70 3.04 -1.58
C PHE A 85 -7.71 2.28 -2.91
N ARG A 86 -6.77 2.62 -3.80
CA ARG A 86 -6.54 1.97 -5.09
C ARG A 86 -5.23 1.20 -5.08
N ASP A 87 -5.20 0.09 -5.81
CA ASP A 87 -4.00 -0.75 -5.96
C ASP A 87 -2.96 -0.05 -6.83
N LEU A 88 -1.68 -0.17 -6.47
CA LEU A 88 -0.57 0.44 -7.20
C LEU A 88 0.62 -0.53 -7.23
N GLY A 89 1.07 -0.84 -8.45
CA GLY A 89 2.18 -1.76 -8.71
C GLY A 89 1.91 -3.21 -8.26
N THR A 90 2.79 -4.10 -8.71
CA THR A 90 2.80 -5.49 -8.24
C THR A 90 4.20 -5.91 -7.78
N VAL A 91 4.23 -6.84 -6.83
CA VAL A 91 5.48 -7.43 -6.33
C VAL A 91 5.34 -8.94 -6.29
N GLU A 92 6.39 -9.64 -6.72
CA GLU A 92 6.47 -11.08 -6.53
C GLU A 92 6.95 -11.37 -5.11
N LEU A 93 6.08 -11.95 -4.30
CA LEU A 93 6.36 -12.31 -2.93
C LEU A 93 5.96 -13.77 -2.69
N MET A 94 6.91 -14.58 -2.24
CA MET A 94 6.70 -16.02 -1.99
C MET A 94 6.13 -16.78 -3.20
N GLY A 95 6.62 -16.48 -4.41
CA GLY A 95 6.21 -17.16 -5.65
C GLY A 95 4.78 -16.84 -6.12
N LYS A 96 4.24 -15.71 -5.67
CA LYS A 96 2.94 -15.19 -6.11
C LYS A 96 3.08 -13.70 -6.36
N GLU A 97 2.24 -13.18 -7.25
CA GLU A 97 2.09 -11.75 -7.46
C GLU A 97 1.13 -11.16 -6.41
N TRP A 98 1.51 -10.02 -5.84
CA TRP A 98 0.75 -9.28 -4.84
C TRP A 98 0.68 -7.83 -5.26
N VAL A 99 -0.35 -7.11 -4.79
CA VAL A 99 -0.38 -5.65 -4.85
C VAL A 99 0.77 -5.11 -4.02
N ALA A 100 1.65 -4.30 -4.62
CA ALA A 100 2.82 -3.78 -3.95
C ALA A 100 2.43 -2.73 -2.91
N MET A 101 1.57 -1.79 -3.28
CA MET A 101 1.08 -0.75 -2.40
C MET A 101 -0.36 -0.36 -2.74
N MET A 102 -1.04 0.31 -1.82
CA MET A 102 -2.31 0.95 -2.07
C MET A 102 -2.25 2.40 -1.64
N LEU A 103 -2.95 3.24 -2.41
CA LEU A 103 -2.98 4.68 -2.20
C LEU A 103 -4.41 5.19 -2.12
N TRP A 104 -4.69 5.98 -1.09
CA TRP A 104 -5.82 6.89 -1.06
C TRP A 104 -5.28 8.30 -1.25
N GLU A 105 -6.00 9.14 -1.99
CA GLU A 105 -5.68 10.55 -2.17
C GLU A 105 -6.95 11.40 -1.98
N PRO A 106 -6.81 12.69 -1.63
CA PRO A 106 -7.94 13.60 -1.57
C PRO A 106 -8.80 13.53 -2.85
N PRO A 107 -10.13 13.66 -2.72
CA PRO A 107 -10.99 13.71 -3.90
C PRO A 107 -10.76 14.99 -4.71
N ASP A 108 -11.22 14.97 -5.97
CA ASP A 108 -11.29 16.14 -6.85
C ASP A 108 -9.95 16.79 -7.27
N LEU A 109 -8.84 16.03 -7.18
CA LEU A 109 -7.54 16.43 -7.73
C LEU A 109 -7.56 16.45 -9.27
N SER A 110 -6.79 17.36 -9.88
CA SER A 110 -6.49 17.27 -11.31
C SER A 110 -5.60 16.06 -11.61
N ALA A 111 -5.48 15.69 -12.89
CA ALA A 111 -4.58 14.59 -13.30
C ALA A 111 -3.11 14.91 -12.98
N GLU A 112 -2.72 16.19 -13.06
CA GLU A 112 -1.37 16.66 -12.72
C GLU A 112 -1.10 16.63 -11.21
N GLU A 113 -2.13 16.87 -10.40
CA GLU A 113 -2.03 16.85 -8.94
C GLU A 113 -2.06 15.43 -8.37
N SER A 114 -2.80 14.52 -9.02
CA SER A 114 -2.96 13.13 -8.60
C SER A 114 -1.62 12.43 -8.38
N TRP A 115 -1.40 11.99 -7.14
CA TRP A 115 -0.26 11.16 -6.80
C TRP A 115 -0.42 9.76 -7.39
N PHE A 116 -1.65 9.27 -7.47
CA PHE A 116 -1.94 7.98 -8.07
C PHE A 116 -1.53 7.91 -9.54
N GLU A 117 -1.86 8.91 -10.34
CA GLU A 117 -1.49 8.95 -11.75
C GLU A 117 0.04 9.06 -11.93
N ARG A 118 0.70 9.93 -11.16
CA ARG A 118 2.17 10.07 -11.19
C ARG A 118 2.88 8.77 -10.83
N ALA A 119 2.42 8.10 -9.78
CA ALA A 119 2.99 6.82 -9.34
C ALA A 119 2.71 5.68 -10.32
N THR A 120 1.52 5.63 -10.91
CA THR A 120 1.17 4.62 -11.95
C THR A 120 2.08 4.77 -13.17
N GLU A 121 2.30 6.01 -13.63
CA GLU A 121 3.19 6.28 -14.74
C GLU A 121 4.65 5.92 -14.43
N ALA A 122 5.10 6.14 -13.19
CA ALA A 122 6.43 5.73 -12.74
C ALA A 122 6.60 4.21 -12.73
N GLU A 123 5.61 3.45 -12.24
CA GLU A 123 5.63 1.98 -12.26
C GLU A 123 5.64 1.44 -13.69
N ARG A 124 4.83 2.00 -14.59
CA ARG A 124 4.82 1.64 -16.02
C ARG A 124 6.20 1.81 -16.65
N LYS A 125 6.87 2.95 -16.40
CA LYS A 125 8.23 3.21 -16.91
C LYS A 125 9.26 2.22 -16.38
N LYS A 126 9.20 1.88 -15.10
CA LYS A 126 10.07 0.86 -14.49
C LYS A 126 9.87 -0.52 -15.12
N GLU A 127 8.62 -0.90 -15.39
CA GLU A 127 8.31 -2.15 -16.08
C GLU A 127 8.85 -2.18 -17.50
N GLU A 128 8.67 -1.11 -18.27
CA GLU A 128 9.19 -0.97 -19.63
C GLU A 128 10.72 -1.05 -19.66
N GLU A 129 11.41 -0.35 -18.78
CA GLU A 129 12.87 -0.39 -18.65
C GLU A 129 13.35 -1.81 -18.30
N LYS A 130 12.68 -2.47 -17.35
CA LYS A 130 12.97 -3.85 -16.96
C LYS A 130 12.76 -4.84 -18.12
N MET A 131 11.74 -4.63 -18.96
CA MET A 131 11.51 -5.44 -20.16
C MET A 131 12.59 -5.21 -21.22
N MET A 132 13.01 -3.96 -21.45
CA MET A 132 14.11 -3.66 -22.37
C MET A 132 15.41 -4.32 -21.93
N LEU A 133 15.74 -4.25 -20.64
CA LEU A 133 16.95 -4.89 -20.09
C LEU A 133 16.92 -6.42 -20.22
N LYS A 134 15.76 -7.05 -20.02
CA LYS A 134 15.59 -8.50 -20.17
C LYS A 134 15.57 -8.98 -21.63
N GLY A 135 15.22 -8.12 -22.58
CA GLY A 135 15.21 -8.43 -24.02
C GLY A 135 16.56 -8.26 -24.71
N VAL A 136 17.61 -7.88 -23.96
CA VAL A 136 18.98 -7.69 -24.46
C VAL A 136 19.89 -8.88 -24.08
N GLU A 137 19.40 -9.84 -23.29
CA GLU A 137 20.04 -11.16 -23.03
C GLU A 137 19.51 -12.24 -23.98
#